data_AF-A0A534X6G9-F1
#
_entry.id   AF-A0A534X6G9-F1
#
_cell.length_a   1.000
_cell.length_b   1.000
_cell.length_c   1.000
_cell.angle_alpha   90.00
_cell.angle_beta   90.00
_cell.angle_gamma   90.00
#
_symmetry.space_group_name_H-M   'P 1'
#
loop_
_entity.id
_entity.type
_entity.pdbx_description
1 polymer ?
#
loop_
_entity_poly.entity_id
_entity_poly.type
_entity_poly.pdbx_seq_one_letter_code
_entity_poly.pdbx_strand_id
1 'polypeptide(L)'
;MSPTPPDDPAGPVRSTGPRRSRRRRRRGGQRATIPVPPLVPTVSGLAEPGPSSDVLAPPEIAEMKEHLSFLRRYKEALRLKLNAAEDLLVNGQREPRERGVCRHLLGKVDRAVIEQAISREPLRSDAAARAHMLAGAIRLTADVGVLLAYLEALAHVRSRAEAAQAFAEVVQRIDFAALSSTRLGRLLQVLTTTFVDHERVQVLFSLLASGAFRQALDAAAPDLPPEVAEVVTPLRAVHRRLLEAEPDAAPPAILATGLEQVLSAPDPVLRGYAEPLRVGLLELALGPAVPAALADRAVGVLLSTLPRSGDTYAHLALRRSAQLLAHHSDDRARGVLEELRRAQPGLRAGERWLAALDGRRLGRVALTGELPARGRLAPGFWLDGQRPVWVRTASTPAAERLAAEARLQIDLALPAVAPLVEHGVASGIPYVAVIGPGRPLTLDGRPPFDVRTALWLASAAARVLRALALAGLALPDAAPERFLHATAPTPAVVLADLDGIRPAEPPAAQAAHAPLAAELARQLLPANAAAHATRETGAAIDRTRGLLELIAVLDRVLLRGAPA
;
A
#
# COMPACT_ATOMS: atom_id res chain seq x y z
N MET A 1 -54.04 -34.39 -49.10
CA MET A 1 -55.38 -33.78 -49.24
C MET A 1 -55.26 -32.32 -48.84
N SER A 2 -55.57 -31.42 -49.77
CA SER A 2 -56.01 -30.04 -49.48
C SER A 2 -57.52 -30.09 -49.11
N PRO A 3 -58.21 -29.01 -48.64
CA PRO A 3 -57.81 -27.60 -48.74
C PRO A 3 -58.05 -26.67 -47.54
N THR A 4 -57.49 -25.47 -47.69
CA THR A 4 -57.76 -24.17 -47.03
C THR A 4 -58.51 -23.24 -48.00
N PRO A 5 -58.76 -21.95 -47.66
CA PRO A 5 -58.95 -21.35 -46.34
C PRO A 5 -60.48 -21.14 -46.15
N PRO A 6 -61.17 -20.01 -46.46
CA PRO A 6 -60.80 -18.58 -46.56
C PRO A 6 -61.02 -17.90 -45.17
N ASP A 7 -61.14 -16.59 -44.92
CA ASP A 7 -61.29 -15.36 -45.73
C ASP A 7 -60.43 -14.20 -45.18
N ASP A 8 -60.18 -13.22 -46.06
CA ASP A 8 -59.70 -11.84 -45.87
C ASP A 8 -60.38 -11.05 -47.01
N PRO A 9 -60.79 -9.77 -46.89
CA PRO A 9 -59.97 -8.74 -47.56
C PRO A 9 -60.12 -7.25 -47.12
N ALA A 10 -59.26 -6.43 -47.75
CA ALA A 10 -59.50 -5.08 -48.29
C ALA A 10 -59.09 -3.83 -47.48
N GLY A 11 -57.97 -3.21 -47.90
CA GLY A 11 -57.87 -1.75 -48.08
C GLY A 11 -58.34 -1.38 -49.50
N PRO A 12 -57.70 -0.41 -50.21
CA PRO A 12 -56.79 0.67 -49.79
C PRO A 12 -57.18 2.06 -50.37
N VAL A 13 -56.48 3.14 -50.02
CA VAL A 13 -56.52 4.42 -50.78
C VAL A 13 -55.11 4.98 -50.99
N ARG A 14 -54.88 5.60 -52.15
CA ARG A 14 -53.59 6.16 -52.62
C ARG A 14 -53.65 7.68 -52.84
N SER A 15 -52.47 8.30 -52.96
CA SER A 15 -52.20 9.63 -53.55
C SER A 15 -52.66 10.85 -52.70
N THR A 16 -52.14 12.07 -52.87
CA THR A 16 -51.23 12.68 -53.88
C THR A 16 -50.14 13.56 -53.22
N GLY A 17 -48.97 13.73 -53.85
CA GLY A 17 -48.14 14.94 -53.65
C GLY A 17 -48.37 15.97 -54.77
N PRO A 18 -47.50 16.99 -54.96
CA PRO A 18 -46.59 17.64 -54.02
C PRO A 18 -46.75 19.19 -54.03
N ARG A 19 -46.30 19.93 -53.00
CA ARG A 19 -46.06 21.39 -53.13
C ARG A 19 -45.01 21.97 -52.17
N ARG A 20 -44.32 23.02 -52.63
CA ARG A 20 -43.09 23.60 -52.06
C ARG A 20 -43.37 24.54 -50.89
N SER A 21 -42.51 24.54 -49.87
CA SER A 21 -42.22 25.73 -49.06
C SER A 21 -40.70 25.91 -48.85
N ARG A 22 -40.24 27.16 -48.76
CA ARG A 22 -38.85 27.58 -49.01
C ARG A 22 -37.95 27.49 -47.77
N ARG A 23 -36.66 27.19 -48.03
CA ARG A 23 -35.45 27.70 -47.33
C ARG A 23 -35.61 28.16 -45.86
N ARG A 24 -34.84 27.51 -44.97
CA ARG A 24 -33.65 28.16 -44.39
C ARG A 24 -32.63 27.14 -43.85
N ARG A 25 -31.41 27.14 -44.41
CA ARG A 25 -30.22 26.69 -43.66
C ARG A 25 -30.06 27.65 -42.48
N ARG A 26 -30.16 27.15 -41.24
CA ARG A 26 -29.45 27.76 -40.12
C ARG A 26 -28.44 26.76 -39.57
N ARG A 27 -27.19 27.02 -39.93
CA ARG A 27 -25.98 26.46 -39.33
C ARG A 27 -26.18 26.49 -37.81
N GLY A 28 -26.26 25.33 -37.17
CA GLY A 28 -26.25 25.22 -35.72
C GLY A 28 -24.88 25.67 -35.24
N GLY A 29 -24.74 26.98 -35.00
CA GLY A 29 -23.48 27.55 -34.58
C GLY A 29 -23.08 26.92 -33.25
N GLN A 30 -21.81 26.57 -33.11
CA GLN A 30 -21.22 26.41 -31.79
C GLN A 30 -21.59 27.66 -31.00
N ARG A 31 -22.37 27.51 -29.92
CA ARG A 31 -22.29 28.49 -28.84
C ARG A 31 -20.84 28.43 -28.40
N ALA A 32 -20.06 29.46 -28.76
CA ALA A 32 -18.80 29.67 -28.09
C ALA A 32 -19.10 29.65 -26.60
N THR A 33 -18.48 28.72 -25.88
CA THR A 33 -18.43 28.78 -24.43
C THR A 33 -17.75 30.10 -24.11
N ILE A 34 -18.55 31.10 -23.75
CA ILE A 34 -18.05 32.37 -23.22
C ILE A 34 -17.14 31.96 -22.07
N PRO A 35 -15.83 32.28 -22.11
CA PRO A 35 -14.96 31.96 -21.00
C PRO A 35 -15.52 32.69 -19.78
N VAL A 36 -15.97 31.92 -18.79
CA VAL A 36 -16.37 32.48 -17.50
C VAL A 36 -15.11 33.17 -16.96
N PRO A 37 -15.12 34.50 -16.73
CA PRO A 37 -13.95 35.17 -16.21
C PRO A 37 -13.59 34.58 -14.83
N PRO A 38 -12.30 34.47 -14.47
CA PRO A 38 -11.89 33.99 -13.16
C PRO A 38 -12.57 34.81 -12.07
N LEU A 39 -13.14 34.13 -11.08
CA LEU A 39 -13.99 34.76 -10.06
C LEU A 39 -13.19 35.64 -9.09
N VAL A 40 -11.87 35.39 -9.00
CA VAL A 40 -10.88 36.31 -8.47
C VAL A 40 -9.84 36.60 -9.57
N PRO A 41 -9.92 37.72 -10.31
CA PRO A 41 -8.88 38.10 -11.26
C PRO A 41 -7.55 38.42 -10.57
N THR A 42 -6.48 38.48 -11.35
CA THR A 42 -5.09 38.70 -10.90
C THR A 42 -4.95 39.92 -9.97
N VAL A 43 -3.96 39.91 -9.08
CA VAL A 43 -3.55 41.12 -8.34
C VAL A 43 -3.18 42.20 -9.36
N SER A 44 -3.62 43.44 -9.12
CA SER A 44 -3.50 44.53 -10.08
C SER A 44 -2.06 44.78 -10.53
N GLY A 45 -1.83 44.85 -11.84
CA GLY A 45 -0.54 45.28 -12.41
C GLY A 45 -0.17 46.73 -12.01
N LEU A 46 -1.13 47.50 -11.51
CA LEU A 46 -0.91 48.85 -10.96
C LEU A 46 -0.23 48.86 -9.59
N ALA A 47 -0.12 47.71 -8.92
CA ALA A 47 0.67 47.57 -7.70
C ALA A 47 2.18 47.44 -7.99
N GLU A 48 2.55 46.89 -9.16
CA GLU A 48 3.95 46.58 -9.52
C GLU A 48 4.85 47.83 -9.63
N PRO A 49 6.18 47.68 -9.42
CA PRO A 49 7.15 48.78 -9.41
C PRO A 49 7.51 49.32 -10.81
N GLY A 50 6.52 49.80 -11.56
CA GLY A 50 6.74 50.69 -12.71
C GLY A 50 7.09 52.13 -12.30
N PRO A 51 7.68 52.94 -13.21
CA PRO A 51 7.98 54.35 -12.97
C PRO A 51 6.70 55.16 -12.70
N SER A 52 6.76 56.05 -11.72
CA SER A 52 5.59 56.79 -11.20
C SER A 52 5.14 57.97 -12.08
N SER A 53 5.90 58.30 -13.13
CA SER A 53 5.68 59.41 -14.07
C SER A 53 4.54 59.20 -15.06
N ASP A 54 4.17 57.94 -15.31
CA ASP A 54 3.50 57.59 -16.55
C ASP A 54 1.97 57.74 -16.48
N VAL A 55 1.35 58.04 -17.62
CA VAL A 55 -0.10 58.01 -17.78
C VAL A 55 -0.58 56.57 -17.87
N LEU A 56 -1.71 56.26 -17.24
CA LEU A 56 -2.33 54.93 -17.31
C LEU A 56 -2.82 54.63 -18.74
N ALA A 57 -2.52 53.42 -19.23
CA ALA A 57 -2.99 52.93 -20.51
C ALA A 57 -4.50 52.65 -20.50
N PRO A 58 -5.21 52.64 -21.64
CA PRO A 58 -6.65 52.35 -21.70
C PRO A 58 -7.14 51.10 -20.94
N PRO A 59 -6.45 49.93 -20.95
CA PRO A 59 -6.86 48.78 -20.12
C PRO A 59 -6.67 49.02 -18.61
N GLU A 60 -5.59 49.70 -18.21
CA GLU A 60 -5.33 50.08 -16.82
C GLU A 60 -6.35 51.08 -16.29
N ILE A 61 -6.81 52.01 -17.13
CA ILE A 61 -7.90 52.94 -16.81
C ILE A 61 -9.21 52.18 -16.56
N ALA A 62 -9.48 51.12 -17.34
CA ALA A 62 -10.66 50.27 -17.12
C ALA A 62 -10.56 49.47 -15.81
N GLU A 63 -9.41 48.87 -15.54
CA GLU A 63 -9.14 48.13 -14.31
C GLU A 63 -9.24 49.04 -13.06
N MET A 64 -8.62 50.23 -13.10
CA MET A 64 -8.69 51.20 -12.02
C MET A 64 -10.11 51.73 -11.78
N LYS A 65 -10.97 51.78 -12.81
CA LYS A 65 -12.40 52.13 -12.64
C LYS A 65 -13.16 51.05 -11.86
N GLU A 66 -12.81 49.76 -12.00
CA GLU A 66 -13.36 48.70 -11.14
C GLU A 66 -12.89 48.87 -9.69
N HIS A 67 -11.59 49.11 -9.48
CA HIS A 67 -11.02 49.34 -8.14
C HIS A 67 -11.62 50.56 -7.44
N LEU A 68 -11.81 51.68 -8.15
CA LEU A 68 -12.51 52.86 -7.63
C LEU A 68 -13.98 52.55 -7.29
N SER A 69 -14.66 51.69 -8.04
CA SER A 69 -16.04 51.28 -7.73
C SER A 69 -16.12 50.50 -6.40
N PHE A 70 -15.13 49.66 -6.12
CA PHE A 70 -14.96 48.96 -4.85
C PHE A 70 -14.68 49.96 -3.71
N LEU A 71 -13.71 50.87 -3.89
CA LEU A 71 -13.37 51.88 -2.89
C LEU A 71 -14.55 52.79 -2.54
N ARG A 72 -15.35 53.19 -3.55
CA ARG A 72 -16.57 53.97 -3.33
C ARG A 72 -17.63 53.19 -2.55
N ARG A 73 -17.79 51.90 -2.82
CA ARG A 73 -18.76 51.02 -2.14
C ARG A 73 -18.41 50.77 -0.67
N TYR A 74 -17.13 50.70 -0.33
CA TYR A 74 -16.66 50.37 1.03
C TYR A 74 -15.97 51.53 1.76
N LYS A 75 -16.12 52.78 1.28
CA LYS A 75 -15.50 54.01 1.83
C LYS A 75 -15.65 54.14 3.35
N GLU A 76 -16.89 54.01 3.84
CA GLU A 76 -17.25 54.10 5.27
C GLU A 76 -16.66 52.96 6.12
N ALA A 77 -16.56 51.76 5.55
CA ALA A 77 -16.03 50.57 6.23
C ALA A 77 -14.50 50.64 6.33
N LEU A 78 -13.82 51.11 5.28
CA LEU A 78 -12.36 51.26 5.23
C LEU A 78 -11.86 52.47 6.03
N ARG A 79 -12.57 53.61 6.00
CA ARG A 79 -12.18 54.90 6.62
C ARG A 79 -10.81 55.43 6.13
N LEU A 80 -10.57 55.36 4.82
CA LEU A 80 -9.34 55.84 4.20
C LEU A 80 -9.14 57.35 4.38
N LYS A 81 -7.91 57.77 4.70
CA LYS A 81 -7.50 59.18 4.70
C LYS A 81 -7.20 59.64 3.27
N LEU A 82 -8.26 60.00 2.56
CA LEU A 82 -8.19 60.52 1.19
C LEU A 82 -7.74 61.99 1.19
N ASN A 83 -6.88 62.36 0.24
CA ASN A 83 -6.63 63.76 -0.12
C ASN A 83 -7.65 64.24 -1.16
N ALA A 84 -7.68 65.54 -1.47
CA ALA A 84 -8.66 66.11 -2.40
C ALA A 84 -8.61 65.50 -3.82
N ALA A 85 -7.42 65.13 -4.33
CA ALA A 85 -7.30 64.50 -5.64
C ALA A 85 -7.83 63.06 -5.65
N GLU A 86 -7.62 62.32 -4.56
CA GLU A 86 -8.11 60.95 -4.37
C GLU A 86 -9.62 60.89 -4.13
N ASP A 87 -10.18 61.83 -3.37
CA ASP A 87 -11.63 61.86 -3.12
C ASP A 87 -12.41 62.15 -4.41
N LEU A 88 -11.89 63.04 -5.28
CA LEU A 88 -12.43 63.25 -6.63
C LEU A 88 -12.37 61.97 -7.49
N LEU A 89 -11.33 61.14 -7.37
CA LEU A 89 -11.25 59.84 -8.06
C LEU A 89 -12.27 58.84 -7.48
N VAL A 90 -12.31 58.65 -6.16
CA VAL A 90 -13.21 57.69 -5.49
C VAL A 90 -14.68 58.04 -5.69
N ASN A 91 -15.04 59.33 -5.67
CA ASN A 91 -16.42 59.77 -5.93
C ASN A 91 -16.80 59.68 -7.43
N GLY A 92 -15.82 59.52 -8.33
CA GLY A 92 -16.02 59.43 -9.78
C GLY A 92 -16.10 60.78 -10.50
N GLN A 93 -15.61 61.85 -9.88
CA GLN A 93 -15.58 63.21 -10.43
C GLN A 93 -14.30 63.51 -11.25
N ARG A 94 -13.27 62.67 -11.14
CA ARG A 94 -12.03 62.70 -11.93
C ARG A 94 -11.77 61.32 -12.52
N GLU A 95 -11.21 61.26 -13.73
CA GLU A 95 -10.80 60.00 -14.37
C GLU A 95 -9.40 59.57 -13.89
N PRO A 96 -9.17 58.29 -13.54
CA PRO A 96 -7.85 57.80 -13.16
C PRO A 96 -6.91 57.78 -14.37
N ARG A 97 -6.10 58.83 -14.54
CA ARG A 97 -5.07 58.93 -15.59
C ARG A 97 -3.64 58.94 -15.07
N GLU A 98 -3.42 59.42 -13.84
CA GLU A 98 -2.08 59.54 -13.24
C GLU A 98 -1.70 58.27 -12.45
N ARG A 99 -0.69 57.51 -12.93
CA ARG A 99 -0.26 56.26 -12.28
C ARG A 99 0.16 56.49 -10.83
N GLY A 100 0.94 57.55 -10.55
CA GLY A 100 1.41 57.88 -9.20
C GLY A 100 0.27 58.09 -8.18
N VAL A 101 -0.78 58.85 -8.56
CA VAL A 101 -1.94 59.11 -7.68
C VAL A 101 -2.75 57.84 -7.46
N CYS A 102 -2.99 57.06 -8.53
CA CYS A 102 -3.73 55.80 -8.42
C CYS A 102 -2.98 54.79 -7.55
N ARG A 103 -1.65 54.65 -7.72
CA ARG A 103 -0.81 53.75 -6.93
C ARG A 103 -0.71 54.19 -5.46
N HIS A 104 -0.66 55.49 -5.17
CA HIS A 104 -0.73 55.98 -3.79
C HIS A 104 -2.08 55.67 -3.12
N LEU A 105 -3.19 55.83 -3.85
CA LEU A 105 -4.53 55.50 -3.37
C LEU A 105 -4.68 53.99 -3.07
N LEU A 106 -4.24 53.12 -3.98
CA LEU A 106 -4.27 51.66 -3.73
C LEU A 106 -3.33 51.26 -2.57
N GLY A 107 -2.17 51.91 -2.45
CA GLY A 107 -1.23 51.70 -1.34
C GLY A 107 -1.75 52.10 0.04
N LYS A 108 -2.88 52.82 0.14
CA LYS A 108 -3.58 53.10 1.41
C LYS A 108 -4.51 51.96 1.85
N VAL A 109 -4.71 50.93 1.02
CA VAL A 109 -5.54 49.76 1.34
C VAL A 109 -4.65 48.63 1.87
N ASP A 110 -3.96 48.92 2.98
CA ASP A 110 -3.08 47.95 3.63
C ASP A 110 -3.85 46.87 4.44
N ARG A 111 -3.12 45.85 4.90
CA ARG A 111 -3.68 44.75 5.71
C ARG A 111 -4.40 45.25 6.97
N ALA A 112 -3.84 46.23 7.69
CA ALA A 112 -4.41 46.71 8.95
C ALA A 112 -5.71 47.50 8.71
N VAL A 113 -5.79 48.26 7.60
CA VAL A 113 -7.03 48.90 7.15
C VAL A 113 -8.11 47.86 6.84
N ILE A 114 -7.75 46.75 6.18
CA ILE A 114 -8.68 45.66 5.84
C ILE A 114 -9.14 44.91 7.10
N GLU A 115 -8.23 44.53 8.00
CA GLU A 115 -8.54 43.87 9.28
C GLU A 115 -9.44 44.76 10.17
N GLN A 116 -9.20 46.07 10.19
CA GLN A 116 -10.07 47.03 10.85
C GLN A 116 -11.43 47.21 10.15
N ALA A 117 -11.53 47.02 8.84
CA ALA A 117 -12.79 47.13 8.12
C ALA A 117 -13.71 45.93 8.41
N ILE A 118 -13.19 44.71 8.35
CA ILE A 118 -13.98 43.48 8.57
C ILE A 118 -14.41 43.25 10.02
N SER A 119 -13.83 44.00 10.97
CA SER A 119 -14.20 43.99 12.40
C SER A 119 -15.24 45.05 12.77
N ARG A 120 -15.69 45.87 11.82
CA ARG A 120 -16.78 46.86 11.96
C ARG A 120 -18.10 46.29 11.44
N GLU A 121 -19.24 46.77 11.97
CA GLU A 121 -20.54 46.44 11.40
C GLU A 121 -20.76 47.15 10.05
N PRO A 122 -21.48 46.54 9.08
CA PRO A 122 -22.12 45.23 9.15
C PRO A 122 -21.17 44.04 8.85
N LEU A 123 -19.92 44.28 8.43
CA LEU A 123 -18.99 43.24 7.97
C LEU A 123 -18.58 42.24 9.06
N ARG A 124 -18.71 42.61 10.33
CA ARG A 124 -18.49 41.71 11.47
C ARG A 124 -19.59 40.66 11.60
N SER A 125 -20.86 41.07 11.60
CA SER A 125 -22.01 40.16 11.70
C SER A 125 -22.35 39.45 10.39
N ASP A 126 -22.35 40.18 9.27
CA ASP A 126 -22.67 39.64 7.94
C ASP A 126 -21.42 39.03 7.26
N ALA A 127 -21.31 37.70 7.34
CA ALA A 127 -20.27 36.95 6.66
C ALA A 127 -20.34 37.10 5.12
N ALA A 128 -21.52 37.24 4.52
CA ALA A 128 -21.68 37.38 3.08
C ALA A 128 -21.20 38.75 2.59
N ALA A 129 -21.51 39.83 3.31
CA ALA A 129 -20.94 41.14 3.04
C ALA A 129 -19.41 41.16 3.24
N ARG A 130 -18.90 40.47 4.28
CA ARG A 130 -17.46 40.28 4.53
C ARG A 130 -16.76 39.57 3.37
N ALA A 131 -17.32 38.46 2.88
CA ALA A 131 -16.78 37.73 1.73
C ALA A 131 -16.76 38.58 0.45
N HIS A 132 -17.81 39.39 0.19
CA HIS A 132 -17.84 40.31 -0.95
C HIS A 132 -16.84 41.48 -0.82
N MET A 133 -16.60 41.98 0.38
CA MET A 133 -15.59 43.02 0.63
C MET A 133 -14.18 42.46 0.43
N LEU A 134 -13.89 41.28 0.98
CA LEU A 134 -12.59 40.64 0.86
C LEU A 134 -12.30 40.18 -0.58
N ALA A 135 -13.30 39.73 -1.34
CA ALA A 135 -13.18 39.45 -2.78
C ALA A 135 -12.71 40.67 -3.61
N GLY A 136 -13.04 41.88 -3.18
CA GLY A 136 -12.48 43.11 -3.75
C GLY A 136 -11.06 43.41 -3.27
N ALA A 137 -10.81 43.25 -1.97
CA ALA A 137 -9.50 43.53 -1.36
C ALA A 137 -8.35 42.69 -1.94
N ILE A 138 -8.58 41.38 -2.18
CA ILE A 138 -7.57 40.45 -2.75
C ILE A 138 -7.22 40.71 -4.23
N ARG A 139 -7.88 41.68 -4.88
CA ARG A 139 -7.46 42.23 -6.19
C ARG A 139 -6.42 43.35 -6.03
N LEU A 140 -6.40 44.00 -4.87
CA LEU A 140 -5.54 45.15 -4.56
C LEU A 140 -4.26 44.75 -3.82
N THR A 141 -4.31 43.65 -3.05
CA THR A 141 -3.16 43.17 -2.26
C THR A 141 -2.94 41.67 -2.42
N ALA A 142 -1.67 41.27 -2.38
CA ALA A 142 -1.22 39.89 -2.29
C ALA A 142 -0.98 39.42 -0.83
N ASP A 143 -1.33 40.25 0.18
CA ASP A 143 -1.11 39.90 1.58
C ASP A 143 -1.83 38.60 1.99
N VAL A 144 -1.04 37.66 2.50
CA VAL A 144 -1.53 36.32 2.88
C VAL A 144 -2.53 36.37 4.05
N GLY A 145 -2.46 37.35 4.94
CA GLY A 145 -3.46 37.53 6.00
C GLY A 145 -4.84 37.88 5.45
N VAL A 146 -4.90 38.78 4.44
CA VAL A 146 -6.12 39.13 3.72
C VAL A 146 -6.65 37.95 2.90
N LEU A 147 -5.76 37.19 2.23
CA LEU A 147 -6.13 35.97 1.50
C LEU A 147 -6.73 34.90 2.43
N LEU A 148 -6.15 34.70 3.63
CA LEU A 148 -6.70 33.77 4.63
C LEU A 148 -8.06 34.22 5.16
N ALA A 149 -8.20 35.50 5.51
CA ALA A 149 -9.47 36.07 5.96
C ALA A 149 -10.59 35.93 4.89
N TYR A 150 -10.23 35.98 3.60
CA TYR A 150 -11.18 35.73 2.51
C TYR A 150 -11.66 34.28 2.48
N LEU A 151 -10.76 33.30 2.62
CA LEU A 151 -11.13 31.88 2.68
C LEU A 151 -12.02 31.58 3.90
N GLU A 152 -11.71 32.15 5.06
CA GLU A 152 -12.56 32.07 6.27
C GLU A 152 -13.96 32.64 6.04
N ALA A 153 -14.06 33.79 5.37
CA ALA A 153 -15.35 34.39 5.04
C ALA A 153 -16.14 33.56 4.01
N LEU A 154 -15.47 32.93 3.02
CA LEU A 154 -16.11 32.06 2.04
C LEU A 154 -16.68 30.78 2.65
N ALA A 155 -15.94 30.18 3.59
CA ALA A 155 -16.33 28.93 4.28
C ALA A 155 -17.68 29.03 5.01
N HIS A 156 -18.15 30.24 5.31
CA HIS A 156 -19.41 30.50 6.02
C HIS A 156 -20.57 30.94 5.10
N VAL A 157 -20.36 31.04 3.78
CA VAL A 157 -21.23 31.84 2.90
C VAL A 157 -21.70 31.15 1.62
N ARG A 158 -20.89 30.27 1.01
CA ARG A 158 -21.07 29.86 -0.40
C ARG A 158 -21.31 28.38 -0.62
N SER A 159 -21.69 28.04 -1.86
CA SER A 159 -21.69 26.66 -2.34
C SER A 159 -20.26 26.10 -2.34
N ARG A 160 -20.10 24.79 -2.04
CA ARG A 160 -18.78 24.14 -1.98
C ARG A 160 -17.97 24.28 -3.29
N ALA A 161 -18.64 24.30 -4.44
CA ALA A 161 -18.00 24.46 -5.74
C ALA A 161 -17.33 25.83 -5.90
N GLU A 162 -17.97 26.91 -5.45
CA GLU A 162 -17.37 28.26 -5.45
C GLU A 162 -16.24 28.37 -4.44
N ALA A 163 -16.39 27.75 -3.27
CA ALA A 163 -15.33 27.69 -2.26
C ALA A 163 -14.09 26.93 -2.78
N ALA A 164 -14.29 25.80 -3.48
CA ALA A 164 -13.21 25.05 -4.11
C ALA A 164 -12.47 25.86 -5.20
N GLN A 165 -13.20 26.54 -6.09
CA GLN A 165 -12.59 27.38 -7.12
C GLN A 165 -11.82 28.55 -6.50
N ALA A 166 -12.41 29.28 -5.56
CA ALA A 166 -11.76 30.41 -4.90
C ALA A 166 -10.54 29.96 -4.06
N PHE A 167 -10.60 28.77 -3.42
CA PHE A 167 -9.46 28.20 -2.72
C PHE A 167 -8.30 27.93 -3.67
N ALA A 168 -8.56 27.34 -4.86
CA ALA A 168 -7.53 27.13 -5.87
C ALA A 168 -6.92 28.45 -6.41
N GLU A 169 -7.76 29.46 -6.72
CA GLU A 169 -7.33 30.77 -7.20
C GLU A 169 -6.56 31.60 -6.14
N VAL A 170 -6.79 31.34 -4.85
CA VAL A 170 -6.06 31.95 -3.72
C VAL A 170 -4.75 31.22 -3.44
N VAL A 171 -4.76 29.89 -3.39
CA VAL A 171 -3.56 29.06 -3.12
C VAL A 171 -2.44 29.33 -4.11
N GLN A 172 -2.77 29.56 -5.39
CA GLN A 172 -1.80 29.92 -6.43
C GLN A 172 -1.07 31.26 -6.17
N ARG A 173 -1.55 32.09 -5.23
CA ARG A 173 -0.95 33.37 -4.84
C ARG A 173 -0.12 33.29 -3.55
N ILE A 174 -0.16 32.16 -2.83
CA ILE A 174 0.55 32.00 -1.56
C ILE A 174 1.98 31.52 -1.85
N ASP A 175 2.96 32.37 -1.56
CA ASP A 175 4.34 31.91 -1.42
C ASP A 175 4.47 31.09 -0.13
N PHE A 176 4.51 29.77 -0.27
CA PHE A 176 4.68 28.84 0.83
C PHE A 176 6.10 28.87 1.43
N ALA A 177 7.12 29.34 0.72
CA ALA A 177 8.47 29.48 1.26
C ALA A 177 8.59 30.66 2.24
N ALA A 178 7.74 31.68 2.10
CA ALA A 178 7.64 32.83 2.99
C ALA A 178 6.58 32.67 4.11
N LEU A 179 5.97 31.48 4.26
CA LEU A 179 4.85 31.25 5.17
C LEU A 179 5.32 30.70 6.53
N SER A 180 4.91 31.33 7.63
CA SER A 180 5.22 30.83 8.99
C SER A 180 4.29 29.70 9.43
N SER A 181 4.77 28.80 10.31
CA SER A 181 4.02 27.63 10.83
C SER A 181 2.61 27.98 11.29
N THR A 182 2.45 29.08 12.04
CA THR A 182 1.15 29.56 12.54
C THR A 182 0.17 29.94 11.42
N ARG A 183 0.67 30.53 10.31
CA ARG A 183 -0.17 30.87 9.15
C ARG A 183 -0.53 29.63 8.35
N LEU A 184 0.39 28.66 8.24
CA LEU A 184 0.11 27.38 7.58
C LEU A 184 -0.88 26.54 8.39
N GLY A 185 -0.72 26.43 9.70
CA GLY A 185 -1.70 25.77 10.59
C GLY A 185 -3.09 26.40 10.46
N ARG A 186 -3.19 27.72 10.40
CA ARG A 186 -4.44 28.45 10.15
C ARG A 186 -5.03 28.16 8.76
N LEU A 187 -4.22 28.17 7.69
CA LEU A 187 -4.66 27.79 6.34
C LEU A 187 -5.21 26.36 6.32
N LEU A 188 -4.52 25.43 6.97
CA LEU A 188 -4.92 24.03 7.05
C LEU A 188 -6.20 23.86 7.87
N GLN A 189 -6.40 24.61 8.95
CA GLN A 189 -7.66 24.59 9.71
C GLN A 189 -8.85 25.12 8.90
N VAL A 190 -8.63 26.13 8.05
CA VAL A 190 -9.65 26.61 7.09
C VAL A 190 -9.94 25.54 6.03
N LEU A 191 -8.92 24.83 5.55
CA LEU A 191 -9.06 23.70 4.61
C LEU A 191 -9.88 22.56 5.26
N THR A 192 -9.50 22.09 6.45
CA THR A 192 -10.13 20.94 7.12
C THR A 192 -11.56 21.20 7.58
N THR A 193 -11.94 22.47 7.81
CA THR A 193 -13.31 22.89 8.14
C THR A 193 -14.17 23.20 6.91
N THR A 194 -13.58 23.67 5.80
CA THR A 194 -14.32 23.97 4.55
C THR A 194 -14.62 22.73 3.74
N PHE A 195 -13.65 21.80 3.64
CA PHE A 195 -13.76 20.59 2.83
C PHE A 195 -13.91 19.36 3.72
N VAL A 196 -14.83 18.46 3.34
CA VAL A 196 -15.09 17.21 4.06
C VAL A 196 -14.64 16.00 3.24
N ASP A 197 -14.43 14.88 3.93
CA ASP A 197 -14.20 13.56 3.33
C ASP A 197 -13.17 13.59 2.19
N HIS A 198 -13.57 13.14 1.00
CA HIS A 198 -12.74 13.03 -0.18
C HIS A 198 -12.40 14.38 -0.86
N GLU A 199 -13.25 15.41 -0.70
CA GLU A 199 -12.97 16.76 -1.23
C GLU A 199 -11.68 17.29 -0.57
N ARG A 200 -11.58 17.11 0.75
CA ARG A 200 -10.41 17.48 1.57
C ARG A 200 -9.14 16.77 1.14
N VAL A 201 -9.24 15.47 0.85
CA VAL A 201 -8.11 14.66 0.36
C VAL A 201 -7.63 15.16 -1.01
N GLN A 202 -8.54 15.44 -1.95
CA GLN A 202 -8.18 15.97 -3.27
C GLN A 202 -7.46 17.33 -3.16
N VAL A 203 -7.99 18.25 -2.34
CA VAL A 203 -7.40 19.58 -2.14
C VAL A 203 -6.01 19.47 -1.49
N LEU A 204 -5.84 18.64 -0.46
CA LEU A 204 -4.53 18.44 0.18
C LEU A 204 -3.53 17.75 -0.75
N PHE A 205 -3.92 16.73 -1.53
CA PHE A 205 -3.03 16.10 -2.51
C PHE A 205 -2.62 17.08 -3.63
N SER A 206 -3.51 18.00 -4.02
CA SER A 206 -3.18 19.07 -4.97
C SER A 206 -2.17 20.07 -4.39
N LEU A 207 -2.28 20.42 -3.11
CA LEU A 207 -1.28 21.24 -2.40
C LEU A 207 0.07 20.50 -2.29
N LEU A 208 0.04 19.22 -1.92
CA LEU A 208 1.24 18.38 -1.78
C LEU A 208 2.03 18.21 -3.08
N ALA A 209 1.44 18.45 -4.26
CA ALA A 209 2.21 18.51 -5.50
C ALA A 209 3.31 19.62 -5.48
N SER A 210 3.09 20.72 -4.75
CA SER A 210 4.06 21.82 -4.62
C SER A 210 5.17 21.51 -3.62
N GLY A 211 6.44 21.50 -4.08
CA GLY A 211 7.60 21.25 -3.23
C GLY A 211 7.75 22.24 -2.06
N ALA A 212 7.43 23.52 -2.30
CA ALA A 212 7.46 24.54 -1.25
C ALA A 212 6.38 24.31 -0.18
N PHE A 213 5.19 23.87 -0.57
CA PHE A 213 4.15 23.49 0.39
C PHE A 213 4.57 22.27 1.24
N ARG A 214 5.20 21.25 0.63
CA ARG A 214 5.70 20.08 1.36
C ARG A 214 6.75 20.47 2.41
N GLN A 215 7.73 21.28 2.02
CA GLN A 215 8.77 21.77 2.93
C GLN A 215 8.17 22.61 4.07
N ALA A 216 7.25 23.52 3.78
CA ALA A 216 6.58 24.33 4.79
C ALA A 216 5.72 23.47 5.75
N LEU A 217 5.03 22.44 5.23
CA LEU A 217 4.23 21.51 6.04
C LEU A 217 5.11 20.64 6.94
N ASP A 218 6.18 20.05 6.41
CA ASP A 218 7.07 19.20 7.19
C ASP A 218 7.82 20.02 8.27
N ALA A 219 8.09 21.30 8.02
CA ALA A 219 8.64 22.23 9.01
C ALA A 219 7.62 22.70 10.06
N ALA A 220 6.36 22.89 9.67
CA ALA A 220 5.27 23.32 10.58
C ALA A 220 4.66 22.17 11.39
N ALA A 221 4.92 20.90 11.01
CA ALA A 221 4.34 19.70 11.60
C ALA A 221 4.31 19.65 13.15
N PRO A 222 5.37 20.02 13.91
CA PRO A 222 5.33 19.99 15.38
C PRO A 222 4.46 21.11 16.00
N ASP A 223 4.17 22.18 15.25
CA ASP A 223 3.39 23.34 15.71
C ASP A 223 1.90 23.27 15.30
N LEU A 224 1.47 22.21 14.62
CA LEU A 224 0.10 22.09 14.11
C LEU A 224 -0.92 21.90 15.25
N PRO A 225 -2.11 22.54 15.19
CA PRO A 225 -3.22 22.21 16.09
C PRO A 225 -3.58 20.72 16.00
N PRO A 226 -3.92 20.02 17.11
CA PRO A 226 -4.17 18.59 17.11
C PRO A 226 -5.21 18.15 16.06
N GLU A 227 -6.35 18.85 15.99
CA GLU A 227 -7.43 18.63 15.01
C GLU A 227 -6.96 18.70 13.54
N VAL A 228 -5.91 19.49 13.27
CA VAL A 228 -5.29 19.61 11.95
C VAL A 228 -4.26 18.50 11.74
N ALA A 229 -3.45 18.20 12.74
CA ALA A 229 -2.44 17.16 12.69
C ALA A 229 -3.05 15.76 12.48
N GLU A 230 -4.18 15.45 13.12
CA GLU A 230 -4.93 14.19 12.96
C GLU A 230 -5.40 13.95 11.52
N VAL A 231 -5.67 15.01 10.76
CA VAL A 231 -6.10 14.93 9.35
C VAL A 231 -4.91 14.96 8.40
N VAL A 232 -3.99 15.91 8.59
CA VAL A 232 -2.94 16.23 7.62
C VAL A 232 -1.76 15.26 7.72
N THR A 233 -1.35 14.85 8.91
CA THR A 233 -0.18 13.96 9.10
C THR A 233 -0.36 12.58 8.46
N PRO A 234 -1.51 11.88 8.59
CA PRO A 234 -1.73 10.61 7.90
C PRO A 234 -1.71 10.74 6.38
N LEU A 235 -2.25 11.83 5.82
CA LEU A 235 -2.26 12.08 4.39
C LEU A 235 -0.86 12.43 3.85
N ARG A 236 -0.06 13.22 4.59
CA ARG A 236 1.36 13.47 4.26
C ARG A 236 2.18 12.17 4.32
N ALA A 237 1.95 11.31 5.32
CA ALA A 237 2.61 10.00 5.42
C ALA A 237 2.34 9.10 4.19
N VAL A 238 1.08 9.01 3.75
CA VAL A 238 0.72 8.27 2.53
C VAL A 238 1.32 8.91 1.28
N HIS A 239 1.35 10.25 1.17
CA HIS A 239 2.04 10.92 0.07
C HIS A 239 3.54 10.57 0.03
N ARG A 240 4.25 10.68 1.17
CA ARG A 240 5.68 10.30 1.28
C ARG A 240 5.91 8.86 0.80
N ARG A 241 5.08 7.93 1.27
CA ARG A 241 5.18 6.50 0.95
C ARG A 241 4.91 6.17 -0.52
N LEU A 242 3.98 6.88 -1.18
CA LEU A 242 3.51 6.57 -2.54
C LEU A 242 4.13 7.42 -3.66
N LEU A 243 4.54 8.66 -3.37
CA LEU A 243 4.98 9.64 -4.38
C LEU A 243 6.42 10.13 -4.18
N GLU A 244 6.97 9.99 -2.96
CA GLU A 244 8.41 10.20 -2.68
C GLU A 244 9.16 8.87 -2.46
N ALA A 245 8.43 7.74 -2.53
CA ALA A 245 8.94 6.37 -2.39
C ALA A 245 9.65 6.03 -1.07
N GLU A 246 9.52 6.86 -0.04
CA GLU A 246 10.20 6.66 1.24
C GLU A 246 9.59 5.46 2.01
N PRO A 247 10.37 4.44 2.38
CA PRO A 247 9.84 3.21 2.96
C PRO A 247 9.35 3.38 4.40
N ASP A 248 10.11 4.11 5.22
CA ASP A 248 9.90 4.27 6.67
C ASP A 248 9.16 5.56 7.04
N ALA A 249 8.38 6.11 6.11
CA ALA A 249 7.82 7.46 6.18
C ALA A 249 6.91 7.74 7.40
N ALA A 250 6.28 6.71 7.98
CA ALA A 250 5.50 6.79 9.21
C ALA A 250 5.22 5.38 9.81
N PRO A 251 4.88 5.29 11.11
CA PRO A 251 4.37 4.06 11.72
C PRO A 251 3.13 3.49 10.98
N PRO A 252 2.94 2.15 10.96
CA PRO A 252 1.88 1.51 10.19
C PRO A 252 0.46 1.99 10.50
N ALA A 253 0.18 2.35 11.77
CA ALA A 253 -1.13 2.88 12.17
C ALA A 253 -1.45 4.23 11.47
N ILE A 254 -0.47 5.14 11.37
CA ILE A 254 -0.64 6.44 10.70
C ILE A 254 -0.84 6.24 9.19
N LEU A 255 -0.13 5.28 8.58
CA LEU A 255 -0.34 4.90 7.18
C LEU A 255 -1.74 4.29 6.96
N ALA A 256 -2.26 3.49 7.90
CA ALA A 256 -3.61 2.93 7.81
C ALA A 256 -4.69 4.02 7.88
N THR A 257 -4.59 4.97 8.82
CA THR A 257 -5.50 6.13 8.92
C THR A 257 -5.46 6.99 7.65
N GLY A 258 -4.28 7.24 7.08
CA GLY A 258 -4.14 8.01 5.84
C GLY A 258 -4.73 7.28 4.63
N LEU A 259 -4.52 5.96 4.56
CA LEU A 259 -5.08 5.11 3.52
C LEU A 259 -6.62 5.04 3.61
N GLU A 260 -7.18 4.96 4.82
CA GLU A 260 -8.63 5.03 5.06
C GLU A 260 -9.22 6.34 4.52
N GLN A 261 -8.61 7.48 4.86
CA GLN A 261 -9.05 8.77 4.35
C GLN A 261 -9.00 8.83 2.82
N VAL A 262 -7.97 8.30 2.16
CA VAL A 262 -7.91 8.23 0.67
C VAL A 262 -8.96 7.28 0.09
N LEU A 263 -9.14 6.09 0.68
CA LEU A 263 -10.09 5.07 0.20
C LEU A 263 -11.57 5.39 0.48
N SER A 264 -11.84 6.40 1.31
CA SER A 264 -13.18 6.99 1.49
C SER A 264 -13.72 7.64 0.21
N ALA A 265 -12.86 7.95 -0.75
CA ALA A 265 -13.25 8.60 -2.00
C ALA A 265 -14.23 7.75 -2.83
N PRO A 266 -15.23 8.38 -3.50
CA PRO A 266 -16.15 7.69 -4.39
C PRO A 266 -15.41 6.92 -5.48
N ASP A 267 -15.92 5.76 -5.87
CA ASP A 267 -15.25 4.89 -6.83
C ASP A 267 -14.79 5.58 -8.13
N PRO A 268 -15.56 6.49 -8.77
CA PRO A 268 -15.09 7.16 -9.99
C PRO A 268 -13.82 7.99 -9.79
N VAL A 269 -13.61 8.55 -8.59
CA VAL A 269 -12.39 9.28 -8.22
C VAL A 269 -11.21 8.32 -8.13
N LEU A 270 -11.37 7.24 -7.35
CA LEU A 270 -10.34 6.22 -7.14
C LEU A 270 -9.92 5.53 -8.45
N ARG A 271 -10.90 5.25 -9.34
CA ARG A 271 -10.64 4.69 -10.67
C ARG A 271 -10.02 5.70 -11.65
N GLY A 272 -10.26 7.00 -11.44
CA GLY A 272 -9.69 8.09 -12.24
C GLY A 272 -8.23 8.44 -11.92
N TYR A 273 -7.66 7.92 -10.82
CA TYR A 273 -6.25 8.11 -10.49
C TYR A 273 -5.31 7.44 -11.51
N ALA A 274 -4.13 8.04 -11.70
CA ALA A 274 -3.07 7.47 -12.53
C ALA A 274 -2.67 6.06 -12.03
N GLU A 275 -2.29 5.17 -12.96
CA GLU A 275 -2.03 3.76 -12.64
C GLU A 275 -1.00 3.54 -11.53
N PRO A 276 0.15 4.24 -11.49
CA PRO A 276 1.13 4.06 -10.40
C PRO A 276 0.53 4.36 -9.02
N LEU A 277 -0.37 5.34 -8.90
CA LEU A 277 -1.04 5.67 -7.64
C LEU A 277 -2.10 4.60 -7.28
N ARG A 278 -2.85 4.08 -8.26
CA ARG A 278 -3.79 2.95 -8.05
C ARG A 278 -3.06 1.68 -7.59
N VAL A 279 -1.91 1.39 -8.19
CA VAL A 279 -1.02 0.28 -7.82
C VAL A 279 -0.46 0.47 -6.41
N GLY A 280 0.15 1.62 -6.12
CA GLY A 280 0.74 1.90 -4.80
C GLY A 280 -0.27 1.90 -3.65
N LEU A 281 -1.48 2.45 -3.87
CA LEU A 281 -2.58 2.37 -2.90
C LEU A 281 -2.98 0.91 -2.61
N LEU A 282 -3.04 0.08 -3.64
CA LEU A 282 -3.38 -1.34 -3.50
C LEU A 282 -2.23 -2.14 -2.86
N GLU A 283 -0.97 -1.83 -3.16
CA GLU A 283 0.20 -2.42 -2.50
C GLU A 283 0.27 -2.09 -1.00
N LEU A 284 -0.09 -0.86 -0.63
CA LEU A 284 -0.17 -0.43 0.77
C LEU A 284 -1.35 -1.11 1.47
N ALA A 285 -2.53 -1.17 0.83
CA ALA A 285 -3.72 -1.82 1.37
C ALA A 285 -3.58 -3.35 1.54
N LEU A 286 -2.72 -3.98 0.75
CA LEU A 286 -2.33 -5.38 0.88
C LEU A 286 -1.11 -5.57 1.81
N GLY A 287 -0.84 -4.62 2.70
CA GLY A 287 0.15 -4.73 3.76
C GLY A 287 -0.37 -5.53 4.97
N PRO A 288 0.51 -6.17 5.77
CA PRO A 288 0.10 -7.03 6.90
C PRO A 288 -0.48 -6.26 8.09
N ALA A 289 -0.24 -4.95 8.17
CA ALA A 289 -0.71 -4.08 9.26
C ALA A 289 -1.96 -3.26 8.90
N VAL A 290 -2.57 -3.49 7.73
CA VAL A 290 -3.77 -2.77 7.29
C VAL A 290 -5.04 -3.58 7.61
N PRO A 291 -6.06 -2.99 8.25
CA PRO A 291 -7.34 -3.64 8.51
C PRO A 291 -7.98 -4.25 7.25
N ALA A 292 -8.51 -5.48 7.38
CA ALA A 292 -9.09 -6.22 6.26
C ALA A 292 -10.19 -5.45 5.51
N ALA A 293 -11.00 -4.63 6.19
CA ALA A 293 -12.02 -3.78 5.55
C ALA A 293 -11.44 -2.75 4.57
N LEU A 294 -10.25 -2.19 4.84
CA LEU A 294 -9.56 -1.26 3.93
C LEU A 294 -8.94 -2.02 2.74
N ALA A 295 -8.38 -3.20 2.98
CA ALA A 295 -7.91 -4.07 1.92
C ALA A 295 -9.05 -4.51 0.98
N ASP A 296 -10.22 -4.83 1.54
CA ASP A 296 -11.45 -5.14 0.82
C ASP A 296 -11.92 -3.95 -0.03
N ARG A 297 -11.96 -2.74 0.54
CA ARG A 297 -12.31 -1.50 -0.18
C ARG A 297 -11.36 -1.22 -1.33
N ALA A 298 -10.05 -1.29 -1.09
CA ALA A 298 -9.02 -1.08 -2.11
C ALA A 298 -9.14 -2.10 -3.25
N VAL A 299 -9.23 -3.39 -2.94
CA VAL A 299 -9.34 -4.47 -3.92
C VAL A 299 -10.60 -4.32 -4.77
N GLY A 300 -11.76 -4.09 -4.14
CA GLY A 300 -13.06 -3.98 -4.83
C GLY A 300 -13.13 -2.82 -5.83
N VAL A 301 -12.41 -1.72 -5.57
CA VAL A 301 -12.40 -0.55 -6.47
C VAL A 301 -11.24 -0.56 -7.46
N LEU A 302 -10.03 -0.97 -7.02
CA LEU A 302 -8.78 -0.75 -7.76
C LEU A 302 -8.28 -2.00 -8.51
N LEU A 303 -8.38 -3.21 -7.95
CA LEU A 303 -7.78 -4.41 -8.58
C LEU A 303 -8.40 -4.71 -9.96
N SER A 304 -9.69 -4.41 -10.12
CA SER A 304 -10.43 -4.54 -11.37
C SER A 304 -10.07 -3.50 -12.44
N THR A 305 -9.32 -2.45 -12.09
CA THR A 305 -8.88 -1.38 -13.02
C THR A 305 -7.49 -1.60 -13.61
N LEU A 306 -6.78 -2.65 -13.19
CA LEU A 306 -5.45 -2.96 -13.71
C LEU A 306 -5.57 -3.85 -14.97
N PRO A 307 -4.61 -3.77 -15.92
CA PRO A 307 -4.57 -4.67 -17.07
C PRO A 307 -4.53 -6.14 -16.63
N ARG A 308 -5.60 -6.90 -16.90
CA ARG A 308 -5.77 -8.28 -16.43
C ARG A 308 -4.66 -9.24 -16.90
N SER A 309 -4.03 -8.95 -18.04
CA SER A 309 -2.89 -9.72 -18.59
C SER A 309 -1.51 -9.22 -18.13
N GLY A 310 -1.43 -8.23 -17.23
CA GLY A 310 -0.17 -7.66 -16.75
C GLY A 310 0.34 -8.32 -15.47
N ASP A 311 1.68 -8.35 -15.30
CA ASP A 311 2.33 -8.93 -14.12
C ASP A 311 1.91 -8.25 -12.81
N THR A 312 1.66 -6.94 -12.83
CA THR A 312 1.19 -6.17 -11.67
C THR A 312 -0.18 -6.64 -11.19
N TYR A 313 -1.11 -6.95 -12.10
CA TYR A 313 -2.41 -7.53 -11.72
C TYR A 313 -2.21 -8.92 -11.08
N ALA A 314 -1.37 -9.77 -11.66
CA ALA A 314 -1.09 -11.10 -11.11
C ALA A 314 -0.42 -11.04 -9.73
N HIS A 315 0.57 -10.16 -9.55
CA HIS A 315 1.25 -9.94 -8.27
C HIS A 315 0.27 -9.51 -7.18
N LEU A 316 -0.62 -8.57 -7.46
CA LEU A 316 -1.58 -8.04 -6.47
C LEU A 316 -2.75 -8.99 -6.23
N ALA A 317 -3.22 -9.72 -7.24
CA ALA A 317 -4.18 -10.81 -7.07
C ALA A 317 -3.61 -11.95 -6.20
N LEU A 318 -2.33 -12.31 -6.37
CA LEU A 318 -1.66 -13.28 -5.50
C LEU A 318 -1.45 -12.72 -4.08
N ARG A 319 -0.96 -11.49 -3.89
CA ARG A 319 -0.84 -10.88 -2.56
C ARG A 319 -2.18 -10.82 -1.82
N ARG A 320 -3.26 -10.50 -2.52
CA ARG A 320 -4.62 -10.53 -1.96
C ARG A 320 -5.09 -11.95 -1.64
N SER A 321 -4.82 -12.92 -2.51
CA SER A 321 -5.15 -14.33 -2.24
C SER A 321 -4.41 -14.84 -1.00
N ALA A 322 -3.13 -14.50 -0.84
CA ALA A 322 -2.33 -14.80 0.35
C ALA A 322 -2.90 -14.15 1.63
N GLN A 323 -3.25 -12.85 1.57
CA GLN A 323 -3.92 -12.16 2.69
C GLN A 323 -5.21 -12.86 3.10
N LEU A 324 -6.07 -13.24 2.13
CA LEU A 324 -7.33 -13.93 2.41
C LEU A 324 -7.13 -15.33 2.99
N LEU A 325 -6.16 -16.10 2.48
CA LEU A 325 -5.83 -17.43 3.02
C LEU A 325 -5.33 -17.34 4.47
N ALA A 326 -4.47 -16.37 4.79
CA ALA A 326 -3.98 -16.14 6.15
C ALA A 326 -5.08 -15.69 7.14
N HIS A 327 -6.17 -15.10 6.63
CA HIS A 327 -7.39 -14.78 7.40
C HIS A 327 -8.50 -15.85 7.22
N HIS A 328 -8.12 -17.08 6.83
CA HIS A 328 -8.97 -18.26 6.64
C HIS A 328 -10.21 -18.05 5.75
N SER A 329 -10.17 -17.02 4.90
CA SER A 329 -11.26 -16.58 4.02
C SER A 329 -11.23 -17.32 2.67
N ASP A 330 -11.19 -18.65 2.75
CA ASP A 330 -10.85 -19.56 1.65
C ASP A 330 -11.70 -19.38 0.39
N ASP A 331 -13.02 -19.21 0.51
CA ASP A 331 -13.91 -19.06 -0.65
C ASP A 331 -13.69 -17.72 -1.37
N ARG A 332 -13.32 -16.68 -0.62
CA ARG A 332 -12.92 -15.38 -1.21
C ARG A 332 -11.56 -15.49 -1.89
N ALA A 333 -10.63 -16.26 -1.32
CA ALA A 333 -9.35 -16.56 -1.95
C ALA A 333 -9.55 -17.38 -3.25
N ARG A 334 -10.43 -18.39 -3.24
CA ARG A 334 -10.82 -19.16 -4.44
C ARG A 334 -11.33 -18.23 -5.54
N GLY A 335 -12.26 -17.31 -5.23
CA GLY A 335 -12.78 -16.35 -6.19
C GLY A 335 -11.70 -15.51 -6.88
N VAL A 336 -10.75 -14.96 -6.12
CA VAL A 336 -9.62 -14.18 -6.67
C VAL A 336 -8.68 -15.06 -7.49
N LEU A 337 -8.40 -16.30 -7.05
CA LEU A 337 -7.56 -17.24 -7.79
C LEU A 337 -8.21 -17.76 -9.08
N GLU A 338 -9.53 -17.90 -9.10
CA GLU A 338 -10.27 -18.22 -10.33
C GLU A 338 -10.30 -17.04 -11.32
N GLU A 339 -10.52 -15.80 -10.85
CA GLU A 339 -10.37 -14.61 -11.70
C GLU A 339 -8.96 -14.51 -12.29
N LEU A 340 -7.93 -14.78 -11.47
CA LEU A 340 -6.54 -14.79 -11.91
C LEU A 340 -6.28 -15.89 -12.95
N ARG A 341 -6.78 -17.12 -12.74
CA ARG A 341 -6.66 -18.22 -13.72
C ARG A 341 -7.40 -17.93 -15.03
N ARG A 342 -8.56 -17.25 -14.97
CA ARG A 342 -9.30 -16.79 -16.17
C ARG A 342 -8.54 -15.70 -16.93
N ALA A 343 -7.86 -14.80 -16.21
CA ALA A 343 -7.10 -13.70 -16.77
C ALA A 343 -5.73 -14.14 -17.34
N GLN A 344 -5.05 -15.08 -16.67
CA GLN A 344 -3.71 -15.55 -17.01
C GLN A 344 -3.60 -17.09 -16.81
N PRO A 345 -4.09 -17.89 -17.77
CA PRO A 345 -3.91 -19.34 -17.76
C PRO A 345 -2.43 -19.76 -17.77
N GLY A 346 -2.08 -20.84 -17.08
CA GLY A 346 -0.69 -21.32 -16.97
C GLY A 346 0.15 -20.60 -15.90
N LEU A 347 -0.42 -19.63 -15.16
CA LEU A 347 0.25 -18.98 -14.04
C LEU A 347 0.36 -19.94 -12.84
N ARG A 348 1.40 -20.78 -12.88
CA ARG A 348 1.69 -21.90 -11.95
C ARG A 348 1.48 -21.59 -10.47
N ALA A 349 1.73 -20.35 -10.04
CA ALA A 349 1.53 -19.95 -8.64
C ALA A 349 0.03 -19.99 -8.25
N GLY A 350 -0.82 -19.33 -9.03
CA GLY A 350 -2.26 -19.29 -8.77
C GLY A 350 -2.94 -20.64 -8.96
N GLU A 351 -2.55 -21.37 -10.01
CA GLU A 351 -3.07 -22.72 -10.29
C GLU A 351 -2.74 -23.71 -9.16
N ARG A 352 -1.51 -23.67 -8.63
CA ARG A 352 -1.10 -24.49 -7.47
C ARG A 352 -1.87 -24.14 -6.20
N TRP A 353 -2.10 -22.85 -5.94
CA TRP A 353 -2.85 -22.42 -4.75
C TRP A 353 -4.33 -22.80 -4.84
N LEU A 354 -4.92 -22.73 -6.03
CA LEU A 354 -6.29 -23.19 -6.30
C LEU A 354 -6.40 -24.71 -6.14
N ALA A 355 -5.46 -25.49 -6.70
CA ALA A 355 -5.40 -26.93 -6.50
C ALA A 355 -5.20 -27.34 -5.03
N ALA A 356 -4.50 -26.53 -4.23
CA ALA A 356 -4.37 -26.73 -2.79
C ALA A 356 -5.68 -26.42 -2.03
N LEU A 357 -6.45 -25.41 -2.45
CA LEU A 357 -7.77 -25.13 -1.88
C LEU A 357 -8.78 -26.26 -2.15
N ASP A 358 -8.71 -26.90 -3.31
CA ASP A 358 -9.67 -27.92 -3.73
C ASP A 358 -9.20 -29.37 -3.43
N GLY A 359 -7.97 -29.54 -2.94
CA GLY A 359 -7.39 -30.82 -2.53
C GLY A 359 -7.81 -31.30 -1.13
N ARG A 360 -7.50 -32.57 -0.82
CA ARG A 360 -7.65 -33.14 0.54
C ARG A 360 -6.72 -32.40 1.52
N ARG A 361 -7.21 -32.07 2.71
CA ARG A 361 -6.47 -31.29 3.71
C ARG A 361 -6.36 -31.98 5.08
N LEU A 362 -5.33 -31.58 5.84
CA LEU A 362 -5.23 -31.72 7.29
C LEU A 362 -5.09 -30.29 7.85
N GLY A 363 -6.17 -29.76 8.42
CA GLY A 363 -6.25 -28.35 8.83
C GLY A 363 -6.02 -27.37 7.69
N ARG A 364 -5.05 -26.47 7.84
CA ARG A 364 -4.61 -25.47 6.85
C ARG A 364 -3.51 -26.01 5.93
N VAL A 365 -3.13 -27.30 6.00
CA VAL A 365 -2.26 -27.95 5.00
C VAL A 365 -3.07 -28.78 4.01
N ALA A 366 -2.93 -28.47 2.72
CA ALA A 366 -3.36 -29.32 1.63
C ALA A 366 -2.33 -30.43 1.37
N LEU A 367 -2.76 -31.67 1.19
CA LEU A 367 -1.89 -32.79 0.84
C LEU A 367 -1.64 -32.77 -0.68
N THR A 368 -0.37 -32.85 -1.09
CA THR A 368 0.02 -32.81 -2.52
C THR A 368 0.28 -34.20 -3.11
N GLY A 369 0.00 -35.25 -2.35
CA GLY A 369 0.06 -36.66 -2.74
C GLY A 369 -0.63 -37.54 -1.69
N GLU A 370 -0.48 -38.85 -1.82
CA GLU A 370 -0.91 -39.79 -0.79
C GLU A 370 0.03 -39.77 0.43
N LEU A 371 -0.46 -40.23 1.59
CA LEU A 371 0.40 -40.44 2.76
C LEU A 371 1.38 -41.60 2.47
N PRO A 372 2.65 -41.49 2.90
CA PRO A 372 3.70 -42.42 2.48
C PRO A 372 3.45 -43.86 2.93
N ALA A 373 3.49 -44.79 1.98
CA ALA A 373 3.65 -46.22 2.26
C ALA A 373 5.08 -46.60 2.70
N ARG A 374 6.05 -45.68 2.54
CA ARG A 374 7.45 -45.76 3.01
C ARG A 374 7.96 -44.38 3.39
N GLY A 375 8.63 -44.27 4.54
CA GLY A 375 9.16 -43.00 5.06
C GLY A 375 8.21 -42.29 6.03
N ARG A 376 8.73 -41.27 6.73
CA ARG A 376 8.07 -40.58 7.87
C ARG A 376 7.28 -39.32 7.48
N LEU A 377 7.52 -38.75 6.30
CA LEU A 377 7.05 -37.41 5.91
C LEU A 377 6.34 -37.41 4.55
N ALA A 378 5.11 -36.90 4.51
CA ALA A 378 4.35 -36.64 3.29
C ALA A 378 4.60 -35.20 2.79
N PRO A 379 4.59 -34.95 1.47
CA PRO A 379 4.61 -33.59 0.94
C PRO A 379 3.22 -32.93 1.11
N GLY A 380 3.23 -31.64 1.45
CA GLY A 380 2.03 -30.83 1.57
C GLY A 380 2.25 -29.37 1.15
N PHE A 381 1.18 -28.58 1.20
CA PHE A 381 1.18 -27.16 0.92
C PHE A 381 0.38 -26.42 1.99
N TRP A 382 1.06 -25.60 2.79
CA TRP A 382 0.44 -24.82 3.86
C TRP A 382 -0.22 -23.57 3.28
N LEU A 383 -1.54 -23.46 3.48
CA LEU A 383 -2.39 -22.44 2.86
C LEU A 383 -2.09 -21.04 3.40
N ASP A 384 -1.86 -20.89 4.71
CA ASP A 384 -1.77 -19.57 5.36
C ASP A 384 -0.43 -18.86 5.09
N GLY A 385 0.64 -19.63 4.85
CA GLY A 385 1.94 -19.12 4.41
C GLY A 385 2.32 -19.44 2.95
N GLN A 386 1.35 -19.96 2.17
CA GLN A 386 1.38 -20.27 0.74
C GLN A 386 2.63 -21.01 0.22
N ARG A 387 3.14 -21.98 0.99
CA ARG A 387 4.43 -22.65 0.72
C ARG A 387 4.38 -24.17 0.88
N PRO A 388 5.27 -24.93 0.20
CA PRO A 388 5.47 -26.34 0.46
C PRO A 388 5.88 -26.60 1.91
N VAL A 389 5.41 -27.71 2.46
CA VAL A 389 5.71 -28.20 3.82
C VAL A 389 5.82 -29.71 3.82
N TRP A 390 6.41 -30.26 4.88
CA TRP A 390 6.46 -31.69 5.15
C TRP A 390 5.52 -32.01 6.32
N VAL A 391 4.68 -33.03 6.14
CA VAL A 391 3.62 -33.40 7.07
C VAL A 391 3.89 -34.80 7.63
N ARG A 392 3.82 -34.96 8.94
CA ARG A 392 3.76 -36.27 9.60
C ARG A 392 2.41 -36.46 10.26
N THR A 393 1.80 -37.61 10.02
CA THR A 393 0.59 -38.06 10.73
C THR A 393 0.94 -39.08 11.81
N ALA A 394 0.16 -39.12 12.89
CA ALA A 394 0.26 -40.17 13.92
C ALA A 394 -1.09 -40.88 14.11
N SER A 395 -1.10 -41.99 14.85
CA SER A 395 -2.34 -42.64 15.30
C SER A 395 -3.05 -41.81 16.37
N THR A 396 -4.38 -41.86 16.45
CA THR A 396 -5.19 -41.09 17.42
C THR A 396 -4.71 -41.22 18.89
N PRO A 397 -4.31 -42.40 19.42
CA PRO A 397 -3.76 -42.52 20.79
C PRO A 397 -2.38 -41.86 21.02
N ALA A 398 -1.74 -41.33 19.97
CA ALA A 398 -0.48 -40.59 20.06
C ALA A 398 -0.67 -39.06 20.00
N ALA A 399 -1.91 -38.57 19.89
CA ALA A 399 -2.23 -37.14 19.70
C ALA A 399 -1.59 -36.23 20.76
N GLU A 400 -1.66 -36.60 22.05
CA GLU A 400 -1.09 -35.82 23.14
C GLU A 400 0.43 -35.73 23.07
N ARG A 401 1.10 -36.85 22.73
CA ARG A 401 2.57 -36.88 22.57
C ARG A 401 3.02 -36.01 21.39
N LEU A 402 2.30 -36.09 20.28
CA LEU A 402 2.53 -35.24 19.10
C LEU A 402 2.27 -33.76 19.40
N ALA A 403 1.27 -33.43 20.23
CA ALA A 403 1.01 -32.06 20.66
C ALA A 403 2.05 -31.53 21.68
N ALA A 404 2.67 -32.39 22.48
CA ALA A 404 3.79 -32.03 23.36
C ALA A 404 5.10 -31.83 22.56
N GLU A 405 5.38 -32.71 21.60
CA GLU A 405 6.48 -32.59 20.64
C GLU A 405 6.40 -31.28 19.85
N ALA A 406 5.22 -30.93 19.34
CA ALA A 406 5.01 -29.69 18.59
C ALA A 406 5.34 -28.43 19.39
N ARG A 407 4.98 -28.37 20.69
CA ARG A 407 5.34 -27.26 21.58
C ARG A 407 6.84 -27.16 21.78
N LEU A 408 7.47 -28.29 22.12
CA LEU A 408 8.92 -28.41 22.26
C LEU A 408 9.65 -27.98 20.98
N GLN A 409 9.10 -28.28 19.80
CA GLN A 409 9.65 -27.86 18.50
C GLN A 409 9.53 -26.34 18.24
N ILE A 410 8.47 -25.70 18.74
CA ILE A 410 8.31 -24.24 18.69
C ILE A 410 9.34 -23.56 19.60
N ASP A 411 9.51 -24.06 20.83
CA ASP A 411 10.40 -23.47 21.83
C ASP A 411 11.90 -23.63 21.49
N LEU A 412 12.26 -24.67 20.73
CA LEU A 412 13.64 -25.10 20.49
C LEU A 412 14.50 -24.14 19.66
N ALA A 413 13.90 -23.36 18.74
CA ALA A 413 14.54 -22.30 17.94
C ALA A 413 15.87 -22.65 17.21
N LEU A 414 16.26 -23.93 17.06
CA LEU A 414 17.53 -24.33 16.44
C LEU A 414 17.50 -24.21 14.90
N PRO A 415 18.44 -23.49 14.24
CA PRO A 415 18.43 -23.30 12.78
C PRO A 415 18.54 -24.55 11.91
N ALA A 416 18.92 -25.70 12.48
CA ALA A 416 19.02 -26.99 11.78
C ALA A 416 17.87 -27.96 12.13
N VAL A 417 16.84 -27.49 12.84
CA VAL A 417 15.56 -28.17 13.05
C VAL A 417 14.51 -27.43 12.21
N ALA A 418 13.59 -28.18 11.59
CA ALA A 418 12.57 -27.61 10.73
C ALA A 418 11.57 -26.80 11.59
N PRO A 419 11.31 -25.52 11.29
CA PRO A 419 10.29 -24.77 12.01
C PRO A 419 8.91 -25.37 11.74
N LEU A 420 8.20 -25.67 12.82
CA LEU A 420 6.78 -26.04 12.80
C LEU A 420 5.95 -24.85 12.33
N VAL A 421 4.93 -25.10 11.50
CA VAL A 421 3.94 -24.08 11.09
C VAL A 421 2.51 -24.42 11.52
N GLU A 422 2.21 -25.70 11.70
CA GLU A 422 0.88 -26.15 12.09
C GLU A 422 0.96 -27.52 12.78
N HIS A 423 0.09 -27.75 13.74
CA HIS A 423 -0.16 -29.06 14.32
C HIS A 423 -1.60 -29.16 14.82
N GLY A 424 -2.14 -30.36 14.92
CA GLY A 424 -3.49 -30.56 15.44
C GLY A 424 -4.04 -31.96 15.17
N VAL A 425 -5.38 -32.06 15.18
CA VAL A 425 -6.12 -33.26 14.77
C VAL A 425 -7.16 -32.84 13.74
N ALA A 426 -7.08 -33.38 12.53
CA ALA A 426 -8.01 -33.10 11.44
C ALA A 426 -8.64 -34.41 10.97
N SER A 427 -9.98 -34.46 10.86
CA SER A 427 -10.73 -35.67 10.49
C SER A 427 -10.36 -36.93 11.31
N GLY A 428 -10.03 -36.74 12.60
CA GLY A 428 -9.60 -37.81 13.52
C GLY A 428 -8.11 -38.21 13.42
N ILE A 429 -7.34 -37.60 12.51
CA ILE A 429 -5.92 -37.86 12.28
C ILE A 429 -5.07 -36.76 12.94
N PRO A 430 -4.26 -37.07 13.98
CA PRO A 430 -3.23 -36.17 14.49
C PRO A 430 -2.11 -35.93 13.48
N TYR A 431 -1.63 -34.69 13.37
CA TYR A 431 -0.56 -34.32 12.43
C TYR A 431 0.29 -33.13 12.92
N VAL A 432 1.53 -33.08 12.43
CA VAL A 432 2.42 -31.91 12.46
C VAL A 432 2.82 -31.53 11.03
N ALA A 433 3.06 -30.25 10.79
CA ALA A 433 3.58 -29.73 9.53
C ALA A 433 4.74 -28.76 9.76
N VAL A 434 5.83 -28.95 9.00
CA VAL A 434 7.09 -28.22 9.15
C VAL A 434 7.59 -27.67 7.80
N ILE A 435 8.28 -26.54 7.79
CA ILE A 435 8.99 -26.05 6.59
C ILE A 435 10.40 -26.64 6.58
N GLY A 436 10.85 -27.19 5.46
CA GLY A 436 12.26 -27.48 5.25
C GLY A 436 12.63 -27.66 3.78
N PRO A 437 13.89 -27.38 3.41
CA PRO A 437 14.36 -27.44 2.03
C PRO A 437 14.56 -28.89 1.55
N GLY A 438 14.47 -29.11 0.24
CA GLY A 438 14.78 -30.40 -0.37
C GLY A 438 13.71 -31.46 -0.11
N ARG A 439 14.12 -32.67 0.30
CA ARG A 439 13.26 -33.85 0.44
C ARG A 439 13.70 -34.76 1.60
N PRO A 440 12.85 -35.66 2.13
CA PRO A 440 13.26 -36.69 3.07
C PRO A 440 14.42 -37.53 2.54
N LEU A 441 15.35 -37.85 3.43
CA LEU A 441 16.53 -38.66 3.14
C LEU A 441 16.17 -40.16 3.20
N THR A 442 15.64 -40.71 2.11
CA THR A 442 15.33 -42.16 2.00
C THR A 442 16.50 -42.97 1.46
N LEU A 443 16.67 -44.21 1.95
CA LEU A 443 17.71 -45.14 1.51
C LEU A 443 17.09 -46.40 0.90
N ASP A 444 16.61 -46.30 -0.35
CA ASP A 444 15.98 -47.39 -1.10
C ASP A 444 16.99 -48.48 -1.56
N GLY A 445 17.52 -49.25 -0.60
CA GLY A 445 18.36 -50.44 -0.81
C GLY A 445 19.81 -50.18 -1.22
N ARG A 446 20.14 -48.98 -1.72
CA ARG A 446 21.51 -48.46 -1.89
C ARG A 446 21.51 -46.96 -1.59
N PRO A 447 22.53 -46.40 -0.91
CA PRO A 447 22.64 -44.95 -0.75
C PRO A 447 22.84 -44.30 -2.14
N PRO A 448 21.97 -43.36 -2.57
CA PRO A 448 22.00 -42.77 -3.91
C PRO A 448 23.02 -41.63 -4.03
N PHE A 449 24.08 -41.65 -3.23
CA PHE A 449 25.00 -40.54 -3.02
C PHE A 449 26.44 -40.95 -3.32
N ASP A 450 27.24 -40.02 -3.84
CA ASP A 450 28.69 -40.19 -3.84
C ASP A 450 29.26 -40.11 -2.40
N VAL A 451 30.49 -40.58 -2.22
CA VAL A 451 31.14 -40.63 -0.89
C VAL A 451 31.27 -39.23 -0.26
N ARG A 452 31.50 -38.19 -1.06
CA ARG A 452 31.64 -36.80 -0.57
C ARG A 452 30.31 -36.29 0.00
N THR A 453 29.23 -36.53 -0.70
CA THR A 453 27.86 -36.18 -0.31
C THR A 453 27.42 -36.98 0.90
N ALA A 454 27.68 -38.29 0.94
CA ALA A 454 27.40 -39.14 2.09
C ALA A 454 28.13 -38.68 3.37
N LEU A 455 29.43 -38.37 3.26
CA LEU A 455 30.23 -37.82 4.37
C LEU A 455 29.70 -36.47 4.86
N TRP A 456 29.33 -35.58 3.94
CA TRP A 456 28.77 -34.28 4.27
C TRP A 456 27.39 -34.40 4.95
N LEU A 457 26.49 -35.26 4.43
CA LEU A 457 25.19 -35.55 5.02
C LEU A 457 25.34 -36.09 6.45
N ALA A 458 26.21 -37.09 6.64
CA ALA A 458 26.51 -37.68 7.94
C ALA A 458 27.09 -36.64 8.93
N SER A 459 28.05 -35.83 8.49
CA SER A 459 28.67 -34.80 9.32
C SER A 459 27.67 -33.68 9.70
N ALA A 460 26.77 -33.31 8.78
CA ALA A 460 25.72 -32.34 9.04
C ALA A 460 24.67 -32.89 10.03
N ALA A 461 24.19 -34.12 9.84
CA ALA A 461 23.27 -34.77 10.76
C ALA A 461 23.87 -34.93 12.17
N ALA A 462 25.15 -35.31 12.29
CA ALA A 462 25.86 -35.38 13.56
C ALA A 462 25.96 -34.02 14.28
N ARG A 463 26.08 -32.90 13.53
CA ARG A 463 25.98 -31.55 14.12
C ARG A 463 24.57 -31.22 14.62
N VAL A 464 23.52 -31.64 13.91
CA VAL A 464 22.13 -31.42 14.36
C VAL A 464 21.86 -32.18 15.66
N LEU A 465 22.27 -33.46 15.72
CA LEU A 465 22.20 -34.28 16.93
C LEU A 465 23.02 -33.69 18.09
N ARG A 466 24.16 -33.05 17.80
CA ARG A 466 24.94 -32.34 18.82
C ARG A 466 24.24 -31.06 19.31
N ALA A 467 23.58 -30.32 18.42
CA ALA A 467 22.82 -29.13 18.78
C ALA A 467 21.61 -29.47 19.67
N LEU A 468 20.84 -30.52 19.32
CA LEU A 468 19.77 -31.06 20.17
C LEU A 468 20.28 -31.42 21.57
N ALA A 469 21.39 -32.17 21.63
CA ALA A 469 21.93 -32.62 22.91
C ALA A 469 22.43 -31.44 23.77
N LEU A 470 23.02 -30.41 23.17
CA LEU A 470 23.37 -29.17 23.87
C LEU A 470 22.14 -28.38 24.35
N ALA A 471 20.99 -28.51 23.66
CA ALA A 471 19.69 -27.98 24.09
C ALA A 471 18.96 -28.88 25.12
N GLY A 472 19.60 -29.92 25.65
CA GLY A 472 19.02 -30.82 26.65
C GLY A 472 17.97 -31.79 26.10
N LEU A 473 18.10 -32.21 24.84
CA LEU A 473 17.13 -33.08 24.16
C LEU A 473 17.77 -34.34 23.56
N ALA A 474 17.11 -35.47 23.77
CA ALA A 474 17.45 -36.77 23.20
C ALA A 474 16.34 -37.33 22.29
N LEU A 475 16.69 -37.68 21.05
CA LEU A 475 15.88 -38.49 20.14
C LEU A 475 16.02 -39.99 20.48
N PRO A 476 15.00 -40.81 20.15
CA PRO A 476 15.07 -42.26 20.32
C PRO A 476 15.90 -42.97 19.23
N ASP A 477 15.99 -42.37 18.05
CA ASP A 477 16.71 -42.89 16.88
C ASP A 477 17.16 -41.74 15.97
N ALA A 478 18.09 -42.03 15.05
CA ALA A 478 18.51 -41.11 13.98
C ALA A 478 18.21 -41.68 12.59
N ALA A 479 17.02 -42.26 12.40
CA ALA A 479 16.61 -42.82 11.11
C ALA A 479 16.73 -41.77 9.99
N PRO A 480 17.27 -42.14 8.81
CA PRO A 480 17.49 -41.22 7.70
C PRO A 480 16.26 -40.35 7.38
N GLU A 481 15.07 -40.94 7.38
CA GLU A 481 13.81 -40.30 6.97
C GLU A 481 13.31 -39.22 7.94
N ARG A 482 13.96 -39.04 9.10
CA ARG A 482 13.73 -37.88 9.98
C ARG A 482 14.36 -36.60 9.43
N PHE A 483 15.36 -36.72 8.56
CA PHE A 483 16.11 -35.60 8.01
C PHE A 483 15.62 -35.25 6.60
N LEU A 484 15.44 -33.96 6.36
CA LEU A 484 15.34 -33.39 5.03
C LEU A 484 16.75 -33.05 4.53
N HIS A 485 17.00 -33.34 3.25
CA HIS A 485 18.24 -32.96 2.58
C HIS A 485 17.98 -32.21 1.28
N ALA A 486 18.78 -31.17 1.06
CA ALA A 486 18.93 -30.47 -0.21
C ALA A 486 20.42 -30.48 -0.60
N THR A 487 20.71 -30.64 -1.88
CA THR A 487 22.08 -30.63 -2.42
C THR A 487 22.42 -29.42 -3.29
N ALA A 488 21.39 -28.70 -3.78
CA ALA A 488 21.51 -27.49 -4.58
C ALA A 488 20.24 -26.61 -4.45
N PRO A 489 20.31 -25.28 -4.67
CA PRO A 489 21.51 -24.49 -4.92
C PRO A 489 22.38 -24.30 -3.66
N THR A 490 21.77 -24.34 -2.47
CA THR A 490 22.46 -24.34 -1.19
C THR A 490 22.28 -25.71 -0.53
N PRO A 491 23.35 -26.45 -0.22
CA PRO A 491 23.23 -27.75 0.43
C PRO A 491 22.81 -27.57 1.90
N ALA A 492 21.76 -28.26 2.32
CA ALA A 492 21.21 -28.19 3.68
C ALA A 492 20.77 -29.57 4.19
N VAL A 493 21.00 -29.83 5.49
CA VAL A 493 20.38 -30.93 6.23
C VAL A 493 19.58 -30.32 7.38
N VAL A 494 18.32 -30.68 7.49
CA VAL A 494 17.39 -30.16 8.50
C VAL A 494 16.62 -31.32 9.11
N LEU A 495 16.64 -31.44 10.43
CA LEU A 495 15.84 -32.44 11.14
C LEU A 495 14.37 -32.00 11.18
N ALA A 496 13.48 -32.82 10.61
CA ALA A 496 12.07 -32.48 10.41
C ALA A 496 11.10 -33.35 11.20
N ASP A 497 11.56 -34.47 11.77
CA ASP A 497 10.75 -35.36 12.61
C ASP A 497 11.36 -35.57 13.99
N LEU A 498 10.72 -35.03 15.03
CA LEU A 498 11.11 -35.16 16.44
C LEU A 498 10.32 -36.26 17.18
N ASP A 499 9.61 -37.15 16.46
CA ASP A 499 8.78 -38.22 17.03
C ASP A 499 9.51 -39.00 18.14
N GLY A 500 8.98 -38.94 19.36
CA GLY A 500 9.52 -39.61 20.54
C GLY A 500 10.70 -38.91 21.25
N ILE A 501 11.03 -37.67 20.89
CA ILE A 501 12.03 -36.82 21.57
C ILE A 501 11.70 -36.62 23.06
N ARG A 502 12.74 -36.45 23.90
CA ARG A 502 12.61 -36.33 25.36
C ARG A 502 13.62 -35.33 25.92
N PRO A 503 13.29 -34.60 27.00
CA PRO A 503 14.29 -33.91 27.81
C PRO A 503 15.32 -34.90 28.38
N ALA A 504 16.59 -34.54 28.34
CA ALA A 504 17.69 -35.30 28.91
C ALA A 504 18.89 -34.37 29.18
N GLU A 505 19.62 -34.60 30.28
CA GLU A 505 20.82 -33.82 30.60
C GLU A 505 21.83 -33.79 29.44
N PRO A 506 22.42 -32.64 29.06
CA PRO A 506 23.25 -32.52 27.86
C PRO A 506 24.40 -33.54 27.71
N PRO A 507 25.07 -34.01 28.77
CA PRO A 507 26.04 -35.12 28.66
C PRO A 507 25.38 -36.45 28.31
N ALA A 508 24.23 -36.76 28.91
CA ALA A 508 23.46 -37.99 28.63
C ALA A 508 22.86 -37.98 27.23
N ALA A 509 22.33 -36.83 26.78
CA ALA A 509 21.85 -36.66 25.40
C ALA A 509 22.99 -36.82 24.38
N GLN A 510 24.19 -36.28 24.65
CA GLN A 510 25.36 -36.48 23.77
C GLN A 510 25.80 -37.95 23.73
N ALA A 511 25.78 -38.66 24.86
CA ALA A 511 26.11 -40.08 24.93
C ALA A 511 25.08 -40.95 24.19
N ALA A 512 23.79 -40.63 24.27
CA ALA A 512 22.73 -41.33 23.53
C ALA A 512 22.80 -41.07 22.02
N HIS A 513 23.07 -39.84 21.60
CA HIS A 513 23.16 -39.47 20.19
C HIS A 513 24.43 -39.95 19.47
N ALA A 514 25.55 -40.14 20.18
CA ALA A 514 26.82 -40.57 19.56
C ALA A 514 26.72 -41.89 18.75
N PRO A 515 26.19 -43.01 19.29
CA PRO A 515 26.04 -44.24 18.52
C PRO A 515 25.02 -44.12 17.39
N LEU A 516 23.95 -43.32 17.58
CA LEU A 516 22.93 -43.07 16.55
C LEU A 516 23.51 -42.32 15.35
N ALA A 517 24.38 -41.33 15.60
CA ALA A 517 25.08 -40.59 14.55
C ALA A 517 26.10 -41.48 13.80
N ALA A 518 26.80 -42.37 14.51
CA ALA A 518 27.73 -43.33 13.92
C ALA A 518 27.01 -44.39 13.06
N GLU A 519 25.84 -44.86 13.49
CA GLU A 519 24.96 -45.74 12.73
C GLU A 519 24.47 -45.07 11.43
N LEU A 520 23.90 -43.86 11.52
CA LEU A 520 23.48 -43.09 10.34
C LEU A 520 24.65 -42.84 9.37
N ALA A 521 25.85 -42.53 9.88
CA ALA A 521 27.05 -42.38 9.06
C ALA A 521 27.42 -43.68 8.31
N ARG A 522 27.31 -44.85 8.97
CA ARG A 522 27.54 -46.16 8.33
C ARG A 522 26.46 -46.48 7.28
N GLN A 523 25.21 -46.11 7.49
CA GLN A 523 24.11 -46.33 6.53
C GLN A 523 24.22 -45.45 5.27
N LEU A 524 24.73 -44.22 5.41
CA LEU A 524 24.90 -43.29 4.29
C LEU A 524 26.11 -43.65 3.40
N LEU A 525 27.14 -44.32 3.94
CA LEU A 525 28.33 -44.68 3.19
C LEU A 525 28.10 -45.92 2.29
N PRO A 526 28.50 -45.89 1.00
CA PRO A 526 28.25 -47.00 0.09
C PRO A 526 29.11 -48.23 0.41
N ALA A 527 28.46 -49.35 0.73
CA ALA A 527 29.10 -50.61 1.12
C ALA A 527 30.09 -51.18 0.08
N ASN A 528 29.85 -50.94 -1.22
CA ASN A 528 30.71 -51.43 -2.31
C ASN A 528 31.84 -50.47 -2.72
N ALA A 529 32.29 -49.60 -1.81
CA ALA A 529 33.46 -48.76 -2.06
C ALA A 529 34.76 -49.56 -1.93
N ALA A 530 35.34 -49.95 -3.07
CA ALA A 530 36.68 -50.58 -3.12
C ALA A 530 37.83 -49.66 -2.67
N ALA A 531 37.54 -48.38 -2.38
CA ALA A 531 38.50 -47.41 -1.87
C ALA A 531 38.96 -47.73 -0.43
N HIS A 532 40.27 -47.68 -0.20
CA HIS A 532 40.87 -47.82 1.14
C HIS A 532 40.27 -46.81 2.14
N ALA A 533 40.01 -45.58 1.66
CA ALA A 533 39.43 -44.49 2.43
C ALA A 533 38.08 -44.83 3.08
N THR A 534 37.19 -45.61 2.45
CA THR A 534 35.89 -45.94 3.04
C THR A 534 36.03 -46.95 4.18
N ARG A 535 36.95 -47.92 4.06
CA ARG A 535 37.29 -48.85 5.16
C ARG A 535 38.00 -48.14 6.31
N GLU A 536 38.95 -47.25 6.02
CA GLU A 536 39.57 -46.39 7.05
C GLU A 536 38.55 -45.49 7.75
N THR A 537 37.58 -44.94 7.01
CA THR A 537 36.55 -44.07 7.58
C THR A 537 35.59 -44.84 8.47
N GLY A 538 35.12 -46.03 8.05
CA GLY A 538 34.33 -46.92 8.91
C GLY A 538 35.08 -47.24 10.21
N ALA A 539 36.31 -47.74 10.09
CA ALA A 539 37.17 -48.03 11.24
C ALA A 539 37.60 -46.78 12.04
N ALA A 540 37.39 -45.56 11.55
CA ALA A 540 37.55 -44.32 12.32
C ALA A 540 36.26 -43.98 13.06
N ILE A 541 35.09 -44.06 12.41
CA ILE A 541 33.75 -43.90 13.01
C ILE A 541 33.57 -44.86 14.20
N ASP A 542 33.88 -46.15 14.00
CA ASP A 542 33.71 -47.21 15.00
C ASP A 542 34.63 -47.05 16.24
N ARG A 543 35.66 -46.19 16.16
CA ARG A 543 36.52 -45.84 17.32
C ARG A 543 36.04 -44.60 18.06
N THR A 544 35.16 -43.79 17.48
CA THR A 544 34.70 -42.55 18.10
C THR A 544 33.75 -42.80 19.26
N ARG A 545 33.91 -42.04 20.35
CA ARG A 545 33.13 -42.19 21.59
C ARG A 545 32.16 -41.03 21.86
N GLY A 546 32.15 -40.01 21.01
CA GLY A 546 31.29 -38.84 21.17
C GLY A 546 31.11 -38.05 19.88
N LEU A 547 30.00 -37.31 19.78
CA LEU A 547 29.61 -36.56 18.58
C LEU A 547 30.69 -35.60 18.06
N LEU A 548 31.41 -34.91 18.95
CA LEU A 548 32.46 -33.96 18.55
C LEU A 548 33.62 -34.65 17.83
N GLU A 549 34.00 -35.85 18.29
CA GLU A 549 35.04 -36.68 17.68
C GLU A 549 34.59 -37.21 16.32
N LEU A 550 33.35 -37.71 16.25
CA LEU A 550 32.74 -38.19 15.00
C LEU A 550 32.67 -37.09 13.92
N ILE A 551 32.23 -35.87 14.27
CA ILE A 551 32.21 -34.72 13.36
C ILE A 551 33.63 -34.40 12.89
N ALA A 552 34.61 -34.35 13.79
CA ALA A 552 36.00 -34.07 13.43
C ALA A 552 36.66 -35.16 12.56
N VAL A 553 36.25 -36.42 12.69
CA VAL A 553 36.64 -37.53 11.80
C VAL A 553 36.02 -37.33 10.41
N LEU A 554 34.70 -37.16 10.33
CA LEU A 554 33.97 -37.01 9.07
C LEU A 554 34.45 -35.78 8.28
N ASP A 555 34.65 -34.63 8.94
CA ASP A 555 35.17 -33.41 8.33
C ASP A 555 36.59 -33.60 7.79
N ARG A 556 37.47 -34.28 8.53
CA ARG A 556 38.85 -34.55 8.12
C ARG A 556 38.91 -35.42 6.87
N VAL A 557 38.01 -36.39 6.73
CA VAL A 557 37.91 -37.21 5.51
C VAL A 557 37.31 -36.39 4.36
N LEU A 558 36.25 -35.61 4.63
CA LEU A 558 35.58 -34.77 3.64
C LEU A 558 36.55 -33.74 3.00
N LEU A 559 37.40 -33.10 3.81
CA LEU A 559 38.43 -32.15 3.35
C LEU A 559 39.56 -32.83 2.56
N ARG A 560 39.92 -34.08 2.89
CA ARG A 560 40.92 -34.87 2.14
C ARG A 560 40.39 -35.42 0.81
N GLY A 561 39.07 -35.51 0.66
CA GLY A 561 38.40 -36.01 -0.55
C GLY A 561 38.06 -34.95 -1.60
N ALA A 562 38.46 -33.69 -1.40
CA ALA A 562 38.29 -32.63 -2.39
C ALA A 562 39.50 -32.57 -3.34
N PRO A 563 39.31 -32.54 -4.68
CA PRO A 563 40.35 -32.07 -5.59
C PRO A 563 40.62 -30.58 -5.33
N ALA A 564 41.85 -30.17 -5.63
CA ALA A 564 42.26 -28.76 -5.70
C ALA A 564 41.76 -28.09 -6.99
#